data_AF-A0A4Q6C0I7-F1
#
_entry.id   AF-A0A4Q6C0I7-F1
#
_cell.length_a   1.000
_cell.length_b   1.000
_cell.length_c   1.000
_cell.angle_alpha   90.00
_cell.angle_beta   90.00
_cell.angle_gamma   90.00
#
_symmetry.space_group_name_H-M   'P 1'
#
loop_
_entity.id
_entity.type
_entity.pdbx_description
1 polymer ?
#
loop_
_entity_poly.entity_id
_entity_poly.type
_entity_poly.pdbx_seq_one_letter_code
_entity_poly.pdbx_strand_id
1 'polypeptide(L)'
;MGSDPQNILEKRPLTKSEQIAVDHFKKNPGGRGFFSVAEIMARHQDLDEAIQLLVKGLERHPSYSVARVYLSSLYLKRANLSEAWDNLEQSPLPLRGNLTAQIIRLKLSLLLGRKSETLELAKDLKSQDFQDLEVHTILTQLEIQTYPEVRRDFAEHLKIAFKDLPDVDGAHKKSTDAPSLFESTPSQLKSDPKAPSDLSLQASFRERVAKGFFQSPIHTI
;
A
#
# COMPACT_ATOMS: atom_id res chain seq x y z
N MET A 1 7.38 8.45 26.32
CA MET A 1 6.28 9.35 26.75
C MET A 1 5.23 9.31 25.65
N GLY A 2 4.11 8.63 25.88
CA GLY A 2 3.03 8.55 24.90
C GLY A 2 2.30 9.88 24.84
N SER A 3 2.21 10.47 23.66
CA SER A 3 1.41 11.67 23.41
C SER A 3 -0.03 11.40 23.83
N ASP A 4 -0.52 12.20 24.78
CA ASP A 4 -1.91 12.16 25.20
C ASP A 4 -2.79 12.48 23.98
N PRO A 5 -3.64 11.56 23.49
CA PRO A 5 -4.52 11.83 22.36
C PRO A 5 -5.43 13.05 22.58
N GLN A 6 -5.56 13.54 23.83
CA GLN A 6 -6.29 14.75 24.17
C GLN A 6 -5.57 16.06 23.79
N ASN A 7 -4.24 16.05 23.60
CA ASN A 7 -3.41 17.25 23.45
C ASN A 7 -2.74 17.39 22.05
N ILE A 8 -3.00 16.44 21.13
CA ILE A 8 -2.31 16.43 19.82
C ILE A 8 -2.88 17.50 18.87
N LEU A 9 -4.16 17.86 19.03
CA LEU A 9 -4.85 18.84 18.17
C LEU A 9 -4.94 20.26 18.74
N GLU A 10 -4.30 20.54 19.88
CA GLU A 10 -4.31 21.88 20.49
C GLU A 10 -3.31 22.84 19.83
N LYS A 11 -2.39 22.30 19.03
CA LYS A 11 -1.26 23.06 18.45
C LYS A 11 -1.55 23.66 17.07
N ARG A 12 -2.72 23.42 16.48
CA ARG A 12 -3.03 23.82 15.09
C ARG A 12 -4.44 24.39 14.96
N PRO A 13 -4.66 25.33 14.01
CA PRO A 13 -5.99 25.86 13.76
C PRO A 13 -6.88 24.77 13.16
N LEU A 14 -7.91 24.38 13.89
CA LEU A 14 -8.96 23.49 13.42
C LEU A 14 -10.09 24.30 12.75
N THR A 15 -10.67 23.75 11.70
CA THR A 15 -11.95 24.22 11.18
C THR A 15 -13.07 23.97 12.20
N LYS A 16 -14.21 24.67 12.04
CA LYS A 16 -15.35 24.51 12.96
C LYS A 16 -15.86 23.06 13.02
N SER A 17 -15.89 22.35 11.89
CA SER A 17 -16.31 20.94 11.83
C SER A 17 -15.33 20.02 12.55
N GLU A 18 -14.03 20.26 12.41
CA GLU A 18 -12.99 19.50 13.11
C GLU A 18 -13.04 19.72 14.61
N GLN A 19 -13.24 20.98 15.05
CA GLN A 19 -13.40 21.30 16.46
C GLN A 19 -14.58 20.55 17.06
N ILE A 20 -15.72 20.48 16.37
CA ILE A 20 -16.90 19.74 16.84
C ILE A 20 -16.58 18.24 17.00
N ALA A 21 -15.87 17.64 16.04
CA ALA A 21 -15.48 16.23 16.12
C ALA A 21 -14.53 15.96 17.30
N VAL A 22 -13.57 16.86 17.52
CA VAL A 22 -12.65 16.80 18.66
C VAL A 22 -13.38 16.96 19.99
N ASP A 23 -14.26 17.95 20.10
CA ASP A 23 -15.05 18.21 21.32
C ASP A 23 -15.95 17.02 21.65
N HIS A 24 -16.58 16.42 20.64
CA HIS A 24 -17.38 15.22 20.81
C HIS A 24 -16.53 14.04 21.32
N PHE A 25 -15.33 13.84 20.76
CA PHE A 25 -14.41 12.82 21.25
C PHE A 25 -13.91 13.11 22.67
N LYS A 26 -13.61 14.37 23.02
CA LYS A 26 -13.21 14.78 24.37
C LYS A 26 -14.31 14.48 25.40
N LYS A 27 -15.58 14.69 25.05
CA LYS A 27 -16.74 14.37 25.90
C LYS A 27 -16.97 12.87 26.07
N ASN A 28 -16.65 12.06 25.04
CA ASN A 28 -16.79 10.61 25.10
C ASN A 28 -15.59 9.89 24.45
N PRO A 29 -14.44 9.79 25.15
CA PRO A 29 -13.23 9.18 24.60
C PRO A 29 -13.36 7.67 24.36
N GLY A 30 -14.36 7.03 25.01
CA GLY A 30 -14.69 5.62 24.88
C GLY A 30 -15.51 5.29 23.63
N GLY A 31 -16.12 6.28 22.98
CA GLY A 31 -16.96 6.08 21.81
C GLY A 31 -16.18 5.89 20.50
N ARG A 32 -16.92 5.84 19.38
CA ARG A 32 -16.35 5.71 18.02
C ARG A 32 -15.74 6.99 17.45
N GLY A 33 -15.76 8.10 18.21
CA GLY A 33 -15.21 9.39 17.79
C GLY A 33 -13.70 9.39 17.50
N PHE A 34 -12.98 8.36 17.95
CA PHE A 34 -11.55 8.20 17.66
C PHE A 34 -11.25 8.16 16.16
N PHE A 35 -12.18 7.61 15.35
CA PHE A 35 -12.01 7.51 13.90
C PHE A 35 -11.95 8.89 13.26
N SER A 36 -12.95 9.74 13.51
CA SER A 36 -12.98 11.10 12.96
C SER A 36 -11.79 11.93 13.40
N VAL A 37 -11.36 11.78 14.66
CA VAL A 37 -10.16 12.48 15.16
C VAL A 37 -8.90 11.97 14.46
N ALA A 38 -8.76 10.66 14.25
CA ALA A 38 -7.63 10.11 13.50
C ALA A 38 -7.61 10.57 12.03
N GLU A 39 -8.77 10.71 11.39
CA GLU A 39 -8.85 11.28 10.04
C GLU A 39 -8.36 12.73 9.99
N ILE A 40 -8.71 13.53 11.01
CA ILE A 40 -8.24 14.91 11.16
C ILE A 40 -6.72 14.91 11.31
N MET A 41 -6.19 14.11 12.23
CA MET A 41 -4.74 14.00 12.47
C MET A 41 -3.98 13.59 11.20
N ALA A 42 -4.47 12.58 10.48
CA ALA A 42 -3.86 12.12 9.24
C ALA A 42 -3.87 13.20 8.14
N ARG A 43 -4.94 14.02 8.04
CA ARG A 43 -5.00 15.17 7.12
C ARG A 43 -3.99 16.26 7.47
N HIS A 44 -3.69 16.41 8.75
CA HIS A 44 -2.64 17.31 9.23
C HIS A 44 -1.24 16.65 9.24
N GLN A 45 -1.05 15.53 8.54
CA GLN A 45 0.23 14.82 8.41
C GLN A 45 0.78 14.20 9.71
N ASP A 46 -0.02 14.14 10.78
CA ASP A 46 0.31 13.46 12.03
C ASP A 46 -0.07 11.97 11.91
N LEU A 47 0.55 11.28 10.94
CA LEU A 47 0.19 9.91 10.55
C LEU A 47 0.46 8.90 11.67
N ASP A 48 1.56 9.05 12.41
CA ASP A 48 1.93 8.11 13.48
C ASP A 48 0.94 8.20 14.64
N GLU A 49 0.57 9.41 15.03
CA GLU A 49 -0.41 9.63 16.08
C GLU A 49 -1.82 9.18 15.66
N ALA A 50 -2.19 9.40 14.38
CA ALA A 50 -3.45 8.89 13.84
C ALA A 50 -3.52 7.37 13.89
N ILE A 51 -2.45 6.68 13.48
CA ILE A 51 -2.32 5.22 13.57
C ILE A 51 -2.45 4.76 15.02
N GLN A 52 -1.73 5.37 15.97
CA GLN A 52 -1.81 5.00 17.37
C GLN A 52 -3.23 5.16 17.95
N LEU A 53 -3.93 6.25 17.58
CA LEU A 53 -5.30 6.48 18.01
C LEU A 53 -6.27 5.43 17.45
N LEU A 54 -6.11 5.06 16.17
CA LEU A 54 -6.91 4.01 15.53
C LEU A 54 -6.68 2.64 16.15
N VAL A 55 -5.42 2.28 16.44
CA VAL A 55 -5.07 1.00 17.10
C VAL A 55 -5.79 0.90 18.45
N LYS A 56 -5.61 1.90 19.33
CA LYS A 56 -6.30 1.95 20.64
C LYS A 56 -7.83 2.03 20.54
N GLY A 57 -8.34 2.65 19.48
CA GLY A 57 -9.77 2.70 19.20
C GLY A 57 -10.34 1.33 18.81
N LEU A 58 -9.63 0.60 17.95
CA LEU A 58 -10.02 -0.72 17.47
C LEU A 58 -9.86 -1.82 18.53
N GLU A 59 -8.99 -1.65 19.52
CA GLU A 59 -8.96 -2.52 20.72
C GLU A 59 -10.32 -2.51 21.45
N ARG A 60 -10.98 -1.34 21.50
CA ARG A 60 -12.28 -1.15 22.17
C ARG A 60 -13.46 -1.41 21.25
N HIS A 61 -13.28 -1.18 19.95
CA HIS A 61 -14.31 -1.33 18.92
C HIS A 61 -13.81 -2.24 17.78
N PRO A 62 -13.55 -3.53 18.04
CA PRO A 62 -12.89 -4.41 17.07
C PRO A 62 -13.70 -4.62 15.78
N SER A 63 -15.04 -4.53 15.88
CA SER A 63 -15.97 -4.64 14.75
C SER A 63 -16.14 -3.36 13.94
N TYR A 64 -15.40 -2.28 14.25
CA TYR A 64 -15.52 -1.03 13.51
C TYR A 64 -14.74 -1.08 12.18
N SER A 65 -15.33 -1.78 11.20
CA SER A 65 -14.72 -2.09 9.90
C SER A 65 -14.21 -0.87 9.15
N VAL A 66 -14.95 0.26 9.18
CA VAL A 66 -14.53 1.51 8.52
C VAL A 66 -13.19 2.01 9.08
N ALA A 67 -13.05 2.06 10.41
CA ALA A 67 -11.81 2.49 11.05
C ALA A 67 -10.65 1.50 10.76
N ARG A 68 -10.97 0.20 10.66
CA ARG A 68 -9.99 -0.84 10.32
C ARG A 68 -9.46 -0.68 8.90
N VAL A 69 -10.34 -0.54 7.92
CA VAL A 69 -9.97 -0.30 6.52
C VAL A 69 -9.14 0.98 6.39
N TYR A 70 -9.54 2.04 7.10
CA TYR A 70 -8.78 3.28 7.11
C TYR A 70 -7.39 3.12 7.74
N LEU A 71 -7.26 2.40 8.85
CA LEU A 71 -5.96 2.09 9.46
C LEU A 71 -5.03 1.36 8.48
N SER A 72 -5.52 0.36 7.75
CA SER A 72 -4.72 -0.32 6.72
C SER A 72 -4.30 0.62 5.58
N SER A 73 -5.15 1.58 5.22
CA SER A 73 -4.77 2.62 4.25
C SER A 73 -3.62 3.51 4.77
N LEU A 74 -3.60 3.82 6.07
CA LEU A 74 -2.52 4.60 6.68
C LEU A 74 -1.23 3.79 6.78
N TYR A 75 -1.31 2.50 7.14
CA TYR A 75 -0.15 1.61 7.12
C TYR A 75 0.44 1.47 5.72
N LEU A 76 -0.40 1.31 4.68
CA LEU A 76 0.07 1.30 3.29
C LEU A 76 0.79 2.60 2.93
N LYS A 77 0.26 3.77 3.31
CA LYS A 77 0.92 5.08 3.10
C LYS A 77 2.26 5.21 3.82
N ARG A 78 2.45 4.50 4.94
CA ARG A 78 3.72 4.43 5.69
C ARG A 78 4.64 3.31 5.21
N ALA A 79 4.26 2.57 4.17
CA ALA A 79 4.95 1.37 3.68
C ALA A 79 5.07 0.23 4.71
N ASN A 80 4.22 0.22 5.75
CA ASN A 80 4.10 -0.87 6.71
C ASN A 80 3.17 -1.96 6.14
N LEU A 81 3.65 -2.66 5.12
CA LEU A 81 2.82 -3.53 4.27
C LEU A 81 2.25 -4.74 5.01
N SER A 82 3.06 -5.37 5.86
CA SER A 82 2.65 -6.55 6.64
C SER A 82 1.57 -6.18 7.66
N GLU A 83 1.77 -5.10 8.40
CA GLU A 83 0.81 -4.59 9.38
C GLU A 83 -0.50 -4.16 8.71
N ALA A 84 -0.42 -3.54 7.52
CA ALA A 84 -1.60 -3.19 6.75
C ALA A 84 -2.42 -4.42 6.36
N TRP A 85 -1.74 -5.48 5.93
CA TRP A 85 -2.36 -6.76 5.54
C TRP A 85 -3.01 -7.45 6.73
N ASP A 86 -2.23 -7.66 7.80
CA ASP A 86 -2.68 -8.34 9.01
C ASP A 86 -3.86 -7.62 9.65
N ASN A 87 -3.88 -6.29 9.63
CA ASN A 87 -5.00 -5.51 10.13
C ASN A 87 -6.31 -5.78 9.36
N LEU A 88 -6.26 -6.03 8.05
CA LEU A 88 -7.46 -6.41 7.27
C LEU A 88 -7.87 -7.85 7.56
N GLU A 89 -6.92 -8.79 7.64
CA GLU A 89 -7.19 -10.20 7.91
C GLU A 89 -7.78 -10.43 9.31
N GLN A 90 -7.35 -9.65 10.29
CA GLN A 90 -7.87 -9.71 11.66
C GLN A 90 -9.25 -9.04 11.83
N SER A 91 -9.90 -8.63 10.73
CA SER A 91 -11.25 -8.08 10.81
C SER A 91 -12.23 -9.16 11.31
N PRO A 92 -12.99 -8.90 12.39
CA PRO A 92 -14.04 -9.83 12.83
C PRO A 92 -15.25 -9.83 11.89
N LEU A 93 -15.31 -8.90 10.94
CA LEU A 93 -16.36 -8.79 9.94
C LEU A 93 -15.81 -9.12 8.55
N PRO A 94 -16.58 -9.81 7.69
CA PRO A 94 -16.18 -10.08 6.33
C PRO A 94 -16.04 -8.78 5.54
N LEU A 95 -14.85 -8.52 4.99
CA LEU A 95 -14.55 -7.31 4.20
C LEU A 95 -14.77 -7.51 2.69
N ARG A 96 -15.21 -8.69 2.25
CA ARG A 96 -15.43 -8.98 0.82
C ARG A 96 -16.43 -8.04 0.16
N GLY A 97 -17.45 -7.56 0.88
CA GLY A 97 -18.41 -6.58 0.34
C GLY A 97 -17.93 -5.13 0.40
N ASN A 98 -16.77 -4.85 1.01
CA ASN A 98 -16.24 -3.49 1.12
C ASN A 98 -15.25 -3.23 -0.02
N LEU A 99 -15.68 -2.45 -1.01
CA LEU A 99 -14.87 -2.12 -2.20
C LEU A 99 -13.53 -1.48 -1.83
N THR A 100 -13.52 -0.53 -0.88
CA THR A 100 -12.27 0.12 -0.41
C THR A 100 -11.31 -0.90 0.21
N ALA A 101 -11.83 -1.85 0.99
CA ALA A 101 -11.01 -2.92 1.56
C ALA A 101 -10.44 -3.83 0.46
N GLN A 102 -11.24 -4.21 -0.53
CA GLN A 102 -10.76 -5.01 -1.68
C GLN A 102 -9.66 -4.28 -2.46
N ILE A 103 -9.82 -2.98 -2.71
CA ILE A 103 -8.81 -2.14 -3.37
C ILE A 103 -7.49 -2.13 -2.57
N ILE A 104 -7.56 -1.94 -1.26
CA ILE A 104 -6.36 -1.95 -0.41
C ILE A 104 -5.72 -3.35 -0.41
N ARG A 105 -6.51 -4.43 -0.34
CA ARG A 105 -5.98 -5.81 -0.45
C ARG A 105 -5.33 -6.08 -1.80
N LEU A 106 -5.86 -5.55 -2.91
CA LEU A 106 -5.23 -5.67 -4.22
C LEU A 106 -3.84 -5.03 -4.20
N LYS A 107 -3.75 -3.78 -3.73
CA LYS A 107 -2.48 -3.03 -3.65
C LYS A 107 -1.47 -3.74 -2.73
N LEU A 108 -1.91 -4.20 -1.56
CA LEU A 108 -1.05 -4.91 -0.62
C LEU A 108 -0.62 -6.28 -1.13
N SER A 109 -1.52 -7.09 -1.69
CA SER A 109 -1.17 -8.40 -2.24
C SER A 109 -0.15 -8.27 -3.37
N LEU A 110 -0.28 -7.26 -4.23
CA LEU A 110 0.69 -6.96 -5.28
C LEU A 110 2.06 -6.65 -4.67
N LEU A 111 2.12 -5.72 -3.72
CA LEU A 111 3.39 -5.32 -3.08
C LEU A 111 4.01 -6.43 -2.24
N LEU A 112 3.20 -7.27 -1.58
CA LEU A 112 3.65 -8.43 -0.80
C LEU A 112 3.99 -9.65 -1.67
N GLY A 113 3.84 -9.55 -2.99
CA GLY A 113 4.18 -10.64 -3.90
C GLY A 113 3.23 -11.83 -3.83
N ARG A 114 2.00 -11.64 -3.33
CA ARG A 114 0.96 -12.67 -3.22
C ARG A 114 0.21 -12.78 -4.55
N LYS A 115 0.82 -13.46 -5.53
CA LYS A 115 0.39 -13.38 -6.94
C LYS A 115 -1.02 -13.94 -7.15
N SER A 116 -1.29 -15.11 -6.59
CA SER A 116 -2.60 -15.78 -6.72
C SER A 116 -3.72 -14.89 -6.21
N GLU A 117 -3.55 -14.33 -5.01
CA GLU A 117 -4.52 -13.43 -4.39
C GLU A 117 -4.72 -12.13 -5.18
N THR A 118 -3.63 -11.54 -5.72
CA THR A 118 -3.72 -10.35 -6.57
C THR A 118 -4.58 -10.62 -7.81
N LEU A 119 -4.37 -11.76 -8.48
CA LEU A 119 -5.10 -12.08 -9.71
C LEU A 119 -6.59 -12.37 -9.45
N GLU A 120 -6.91 -13.05 -8.35
CA GLU A 120 -8.31 -13.29 -7.94
C GLU A 120 -9.01 -11.96 -7.59
N LEU A 121 -8.37 -11.10 -6.79
CA LEU A 121 -8.92 -9.77 -6.47
C LEU A 121 -9.07 -8.89 -7.71
N ALA A 122 -8.11 -8.96 -8.64
CA ALA A 122 -8.18 -8.23 -9.89
C ALA A 122 -9.39 -8.64 -10.73
N LYS A 123 -9.68 -9.94 -10.79
CA LYS A 123 -10.86 -10.48 -11.48
C LYS A 123 -12.16 -10.04 -10.82
N ASP A 124 -12.25 -10.15 -9.49
CA ASP A 124 -13.43 -9.73 -8.72
C ASP A 124 -13.70 -8.22 -8.88
N LEU A 125 -12.65 -7.39 -8.83
CA LEU A 125 -12.79 -5.93 -8.99
C LEU A 125 -13.21 -5.53 -10.40
N LYS A 126 -12.74 -6.19 -11.46
CA LYS A 126 -13.17 -5.89 -12.86
C LYS A 126 -14.68 -6.02 -13.07
N SER A 127 -15.35 -6.86 -12.26
CA SER A 127 -16.80 -7.04 -12.33
C SER A 127 -17.60 -5.97 -11.56
N GLN A 128 -16.92 -5.06 -10.87
CA GLN A 128 -17.52 -4.02 -10.03
C GLN A 128 -17.33 -2.65 -10.67
N ASP A 129 -18.26 -1.73 -10.41
CA ASP A 129 -18.11 -0.32 -10.78
C ASP A 129 -17.32 0.42 -9.70
N PHE A 130 -16.18 1.02 -10.07
CA PHE A 130 -15.34 1.81 -9.18
C PHE A 130 -14.54 2.84 -9.97
N GLN A 131 -14.17 3.96 -9.34
CA GLN A 131 -13.56 5.12 -10.02
C GLN A 131 -12.07 5.33 -9.70
N ASP A 132 -11.42 4.37 -9.03
CA ASP A 132 -10.00 4.48 -8.67
C ASP A 132 -9.11 4.24 -9.91
N LEU A 133 -8.57 5.34 -10.46
CA LEU A 133 -7.68 5.36 -11.63
C LEU A 133 -6.40 4.56 -11.41
N GLU A 134 -5.85 4.56 -10.20
CA GLU A 134 -4.64 3.79 -9.87
C GLU A 134 -4.95 2.30 -9.97
N VAL A 135 -6.10 1.87 -9.46
CA VAL A 135 -6.55 0.47 -9.58
C VAL A 135 -6.83 0.11 -11.04
N HIS A 136 -7.49 0.96 -11.82
CA HIS A 136 -7.66 0.72 -13.25
C HIS A 136 -6.32 0.48 -13.95
N THR A 137 -5.32 1.30 -13.63
CA THR A 137 -3.97 1.18 -14.18
C THR A 137 -3.33 -0.16 -13.82
N ILE A 138 -3.41 -0.57 -12.54
CA ILE A 138 -2.92 -1.88 -12.08
C ILE A 138 -3.61 -3.01 -12.86
N LEU A 139 -4.94 -2.97 -12.99
CA LEU A 139 -5.71 -4.03 -13.63
C LEU A 139 -5.40 -4.16 -15.12
N THR A 140 -5.23 -3.03 -15.82
CA THR A 140 -4.80 -3.02 -17.23
C THR A 140 -3.38 -3.55 -17.35
N GLN A 141 -2.44 -3.10 -16.51
CA GLN A 141 -1.06 -3.59 -16.55
C GLN A 141 -0.97 -5.10 -16.30
N LEU A 142 -1.78 -5.64 -15.38
CA LEU A 142 -1.84 -7.09 -15.14
C LEU A 142 -2.30 -7.91 -16.36
N GLU A 143 -2.94 -7.30 -17.36
CA GLU A 143 -3.33 -7.97 -18.61
C GLU A 143 -2.22 -7.95 -19.66
N ILE A 144 -1.39 -6.91 -19.68
CA ILE A 144 -0.43 -6.66 -20.76
C ILE A 144 1.03 -6.94 -20.36
N GLN A 145 1.32 -7.03 -19.07
CA GLN A 145 2.66 -7.22 -18.52
C GLN A 145 2.73 -8.43 -17.61
N THR A 146 3.96 -8.87 -17.30
CA THR A 146 4.17 -9.91 -16.32
C THR A 146 3.94 -9.39 -14.89
N TYR A 147 3.48 -10.27 -13.99
CA TYR A 147 3.25 -9.89 -12.59
C TYR A 147 4.46 -9.21 -11.91
N PRO A 148 5.70 -9.70 -12.06
CA PRO A 148 6.87 -9.03 -11.47
C PRO A 148 7.10 -7.61 -11.99
N GLU A 149 6.83 -7.36 -13.27
CA GLU A 149 6.96 -6.01 -13.86
C GLU A 149 5.91 -5.06 -13.27
N VAL A 150 4.64 -5.48 -13.24
CA VAL A 150 3.55 -4.66 -12.65
C VAL A 150 3.85 -4.35 -11.19
N ARG A 151 4.31 -5.36 -10.44
CA ARG A 151 4.69 -5.20 -9.04
C ARG A 151 5.83 -4.21 -8.85
N ARG A 152 6.87 -4.30 -9.68
CA ARG A 152 8.02 -3.39 -9.65
C ARG A 152 7.59 -1.97 -9.98
N ASP A 153 6.86 -1.79 -11.08
CA ASP A 153 6.39 -0.49 -11.55
C ASP A 153 5.48 0.17 -10.51
N PHE A 154 4.61 -0.61 -9.84
CA PHE A 154 3.77 -0.12 -8.75
C PHE A 154 4.56 0.25 -7.49
N ALA A 155 5.57 -0.54 -7.12
CA ALA A 155 6.46 -0.22 -6.00
C ALA A 155 7.22 1.10 -6.25
N GLU A 156 7.71 1.30 -7.47
CA GLU A 156 8.39 2.54 -7.88
C GLU A 156 7.44 3.76 -7.80
N HIS A 157 6.20 3.63 -8.27
CA HIS A 157 5.17 4.67 -8.15
C HIS A 157 4.95 5.09 -6.69
N LEU A 158 4.93 4.13 -5.76
CA LEU A 158 4.82 4.39 -4.32
C LEU A 158 6.14 4.78 -3.65
N LYS A 159 7.24 4.85 -4.41
CA LYS A 159 8.61 5.12 -3.90
C LYS A 159 9.07 4.11 -2.86
N ILE A 160 8.62 2.87 -2.97
CA ILE A 160 9.08 1.75 -2.14
C ILE A 160 10.21 1.07 -2.90
N ALA A 161 11.37 0.89 -2.26
CA ALA A 161 12.48 0.23 -2.92
C ALA A 161 12.13 -1.25 -3.15
N PHE A 162 12.13 -1.67 -4.42
CA PHE A 162 11.71 -3.02 -4.81
C PHE A 162 12.53 -4.13 -4.12
N LYS A 163 13.80 -3.86 -3.82
CA LYS A 163 14.70 -4.78 -3.08
C LYS A 163 14.26 -5.05 -1.62
N ASP A 164 13.46 -4.17 -1.05
CA ASP A 164 12.98 -4.28 0.34
C ASP A 164 11.63 -5.02 0.40
N LEU A 165 11.04 -5.33 -0.75
CA LEU A 165 9.81 -6.10 -0.84
C LEU A 165 10.09 -7.61 -0.73
N PRO A 166 9.15 -8.39 -0.17
CA PRO A 166 9.30 -9.84 -0.06
C PRO A 166 9.39 -10.53 -1.44
N ASP A 167 9.90 -11.76 -1.51
CA ASP A 167 9.85 -12.52 -2.76
C ASP A 167 8.41 -12.95 -3.10
N VAL A 168 8.14 -13.16 -4.39
CA VAL A 168 6.82 -13.60 -4.87
C VAL A 168 6.52 -14.99 -4.31
N ASP A 169 5.33 -15.14 -3.72
CA ASP A 169 4.78 -16.39 -3.15
C ASP A 169 5.76 -17.16 -2.24
N GLY A 170 6.63 -16.44 -1.51
CA GLY A 170 7.55 -17.05 -0.56
C GLY A 170 8.62 -17.92 -1.22
N ALA A 171 9.04 -17.59 -2.45
CA ALA A 171 10.20 -18.21 -3.08
C ALA A 171 11.45 -17.98 -2.21
N HIS A 172 11.67 -18.87 -1.24
CA HIS A 172 12.92 -18.97 -0.51
C HIS A 172 14.05 -19.03 -1.54
N LYS A 173 14.85 -17.97 -1.64
CA LYS A 173 16.27 -18.16 -1.90
C LYS A 173 16.75 -19.08 -0.79
N LYS A 174 16.92 -20.37 -1.11
CA LYS A 174 17.88 -21.21 -0.38
C LYS A 174 19.19 -20.46 -0.45
N SER A 175 19.53 -19.76 0.62
CA SER A 175 20.88 -19.29 0.88
C SER A 175 21.75 -20.52 1.08
N THR A 176 22.16 -21.15 0.00
CA THR A 176 23.40 -21.92 0.00
C THR A 176 24.52 -20.88 0.07
N ASP A 177 24.88 -20.48 1.28
CA ASP A 177 26.18 -19.88 1.60
C ASP A 177 26.37 -19.99 3.12
N ALA A 178 26.64 -21.21 3.58
CA ALA A 178 27.49 -21.41 4.74
C ALA A 178 28.94 -21.42 4.23
N PRO A 179 29.89 -20.72 4.87
CA PRO A 179 31.27 -20.69 4.42
C PRO A 179 31.95 -22.03 4.75
N SER A 180 32.10 -22.90 3.77
CA SER A 180 33.02 -24.03 3.89
C SER A 180 34.44 -23.53 3.66
N LEU A 181 35.17 -23.33 4.75
CA LEU A 181 36.63 -23.37 4.78
C LEU A 181 37.08 -24.72 4.21
N PHE A 182 37.71 -24.74 3.04
CA PHE A 182 38.95 -25.48 2.74
C PHE A 182 39.35 -25.28 1.26
N GLU A 183 40.57 -24.76 1.09
CA GLU A 183 41.56 -24.78 -0.02
C GLU A 183 41.20 -25.60 -1.29
N SER A 184 41.50 -25.19 -2.53
CA SER A 184 42.78 -24.70 -3.07
C SER A 184 42.62 -24.27 -4.55
N THR A 185 43.42 -23.30 -5.00
CA THR A 185 43.54 -22.74 -6.38
C THR A 185 44.41 -23.60 -7.32
N PRO A 186 44.77 -23.21 -8.58
CA PRO A 186 44.19 -22.26 -9.56
C PRO A 186 44.08 -22.85 -11.00
N SER A 187 43.44 -22.14 -11.95
CA SER A 187 44.04 -21.76 -13.27
C SER A 187 43.03 -21.36 -14.38
N GLN A 188 43.26 -20.14 -14.89
CA GLN A 188 43.29 -19.69 -16.30
C GLN A 188 42.03 -19.39 -17.16
N LEU A 189 42.00 -18.10 -17.56
CA LEU A 189 41.85 -17.50 -18.90
C LEU A 189 40.46 -17.28 -19.55
N LYS A 190 40.23 -15.97 -19.84
CA LYS A 190 39.56 -15.33 -21.00
C LYS A 190 38.04 -15.58 -21.11
N SER A 191 37.16 -14.65 -21.49
CA SER A 191 37.24 -13.38 -22.23
C SER A 191 35.87 -12.69 -22.13
N ASP A 192 35.84 -11.35 -22.11
CA ASP A 192 34.63 -10.54 -22.38
C ASP A 192 34.10 -10.78 -23.81
N PRO A 193 32.79 -10.54 -24.06
CA PRO A 193 32.45 -9.24 -24.64
C PRO A 193 31.13 -8.61 -24.16
N LYS A 194 31.20 -7.29 -23.93
CA LYS A 194 30.19 -6.23 -24.15
C LYS A 194 28.70 -6.63 -24.19
N ALA A 195 27.93 -6.15 -23.22
CA ALA A 195 26.49 -5.89 -23.34
C ALA A 195 26.22 -4.37 -23.39
N PRO A 196 25.32 -3.88 -24.27
CA PRO A 196 25.11 -2.45 -24.51
C PRO A 196 24.24 -1.79 -23.42
N SER A 197 24.73 -0.63 -22.96
CA SER A 197 24.08 0.49 -22.26
C SER A 197 22.59 0.37 -21.89
N ASP A 198 22.36 0.18 -20.60
CA ASP A 198 21.08 0.15 -19.87
C ASP A 198 20.47 1.56 -19.66
N LEU A 199 20.53 2.42 -20.69
CA LEU A 199 20.15 3.84 -20.62
C LEU A 199 18.83 4.18 -21.31
N SER A 200 18.07 3.19 -21.79
CA SER A 200 16.79 3.43 -22.49
C SER A 200 15.55 2.90 -21.77
N LEU A 201 15.66 2.37 -20.55
CA LEU A 201 14.51 1.85 -19.79
C LEU A 201 14.00 2.80 -18.69
N GLN A 202 14.64 3.98 -18.54
CA GLN A 202 14.21 5.04 -17.61
C GLN A 202 13.07 5.93 -18.14
N ALA A 203 12.32 5.48 -19.14
CA ALA A 203 11.09 6.13 -19.57
C ALA A 203 9.99 5.84 -18.53
N SER A 204 10.05 6.64 -17.46
CA SER A 204 9.30 6.53 -16.22
C SER A 204 7.79 6.49 -16.45
N PHE A 205 7.10 5.79 -15.56
CA PHE A 205 5.63 5.73 -15.45
C PHE A 205 4.94 7.10 -15.62
N ARG A 206 5.57 8.19 -15.15
CA ARG A 206 5.10 9.58 -15.33
C ARG A 206 5.04 10.01 -16.79
N GLU A 207 5.97 9.54 -17.62
CA GLU A 207 6.02 9.82 -19.05
C GLU A 207 4.92 9.08 -19.80
N ARG A 208 4.54 7.87 -19.36
CA ARG A 208 3.42 7.11 -19.96
C ARG A 208 2.05 7.70 -19.58
N VAL A 209 1.91 8.24 -18.38
CA VAL A 209 0.74 9.04 -17.95
C VAL A 209 0.67 10.37 -18.70
N ALA A 210 1.82 11.00 -18.99
CA ALA A 210 1.89 12.30 -19.67
C ALA A 210 1.78 12.23 -21.22
N LYS A 211 2.19 11.12 -21.86
CA LYS A 211 2.25 10.98 -23.33
C LYS A 211 0.92 10.68 -24.03
N GLY A 212 -0.22 10.83 -23.37
CA GLY A 212 -1.49 10.89 -24.10
C GLY A 212 -1.86 9.62 -24.87
N PHE A 213 -1.56 8.42 -24.34
CA PHE A 213 -2.34 7.20 -24.65
C PHE A 213 -3.85 7.34 -24.26
N PHE A 214 -4.26 8.56 -23.85
CA PHE A 214 -5.60 9.09 -23.59
C PHE A 214 -6.09 10.10 -24.64
N GLN A 215 -5.63 10.05 -25.90
CA GLN A 215 -6.38 10.68 -26.98
C GLN A 215 -6.77 9.65 -28.02
N SER A 216 -8.06 9.32 -28.04
CA SER A 216 -8.76 8.88 -29.24
C SER A 216 -9.97 9.79 -29.45
N PRO A 217 -10.30 10.11 -30.71
CA PRO A 217 -11.02 11.32 -31.07
C PRO A 217 -12.51 11.21 -30.73
N ILE A 218 -13.08 12.34 -30.36
CA ILE A 218 -14.53 12.54 -30.31
C ILE A 218 -15.06 12.26 -31.72
N HIS A 219 -15.73 11.13 -31.92
CA HIS A 219 -16.62 10.96 -33.06
C HIS A 219 -17.94 11.65 -32.73
N THR A 220 -18.10 12.83 -33.30
CA THR A 220 -19.37 13.54 -33.44
C THR A 220 -20.33 12.69 -34.27
N ILE A 221 -21.53 12.46 -33.75
CA ILE A 221 -22.75 12.21 -34.54
C ILE A 221 -23.79 13.19 -34.03
#